data_AF-M4BXF7-F1
#
_entry.id   AF-M4BXF7-F1
#
_cell.length_a   1.000
_cell.length_b   1.000
_cell.length_c   1.000
_cell.angle_alpha   90.00
_cell.angle_beta   90.00
_cell.angle_gamma   90.00
#
_symmetry.space_group_name_H-M   'P 1'
#
loop_
_entity.id
_entity.type
_entity.pdbx_description
1 polymer ?
#
loop_
_entity_poly.entity_id
_entity_poly.type
_entity_poly.pdbx_seq_one_letter_code
_entity_poly.pdbx_strand_id
1 'polypeptide(L)'
;MSSLPEFNPENLNEDVVRMRTLWVNELHAPEILQYSDEMVSEMLEQIRNQQEYIDSINEDRDQLTEQKSLVNKLYQMEIDRLRYMVSSYLRTRLRKIEKFAFHILEDAELMQRLSVKERSFAQQFMMLYESHVNDLALSKLDEESRSLSAEGMAAMNDSDGCLNVRTSAQAEFGRLRVLSRQGRRRCAVRRQGSKFCPSRFV
;
A
#
# COMPACT_ATOMS: atom_id res chain seq x y z
N MET A 1 -4.74 -8.56 -37.32
CA MET A 1 -5.37 -9.51 -36.39
C MET A 1 -4.56 -9.49 -35.12
N SER A 2 -4.91 -8.57 -34.22
CA SER A 2 -4.30 -8.42 -32.90
C SER A 2 -4.87 -9.52 -32.02
N SER A 3 -4.04 -10.52 -31.69
CA SER A 3 -4.37 -11.54 -30.70
C SER A 3 -4.59 -10.85 -29.35
N LEU A 4 -5.83 -10.86 -28.86
CA LEU A 4 -6.13 -10.51 -27.48
C LEU A 4 -5.30 -11.40 -26.54
N PRO A 5 -4.76 -10.88 -25.43
CA PRO A 5 -4.03 -11.69 -24.47
C PRO A 5 -4.93 -12.83 -24.00
N GLU A 6 -4.40 -14.05 -24.07
CA GLU A 6 -5.10 -15.28 -23.69
C GLU A 6 -5.48 -15.17 -22.20
N PHE A 7 -6.78 -15.12 -21.91
CA PHE A 7 -7.31 -15.01 -20.55
C PHE A 7 -7.03 -16.32 -19.81
N ASN A 8 -5.97 -16.36 -18.99
CA ASN A 8 -5.64 -17.51 -18.17
C ASN A 8 -6.17 -17.31 -16.74
N PRO A 9 -7.25 -18.01 -16.32
CA PRO A 9 -7.88 -17.84 -15.01
C PRO A 9 -6.96 -18.21 -13.83
N GLU A 10 -5.88 -18.95 -14.06
CA GLU A 10 -4.88 -19.22 -13.01
C GLU A 10 -4.07 -17.97 -12.64
N ASN A 11 -3.88 -17.04 -13.58
CA ASN A 11 -3.06 -15.84 -13.40
C ASN A 11 -3.76 -14.78 -12.53
N LEU A 12 -5.10 -14.68 -12.62
CA LEU A 12 -5.92 -13.79 -11.79
C LEU A 12 -5.78 -14.07 -10.30
N ASN A 13 -5.72 -15.34 -9.92
CA ASN A 13 -5.59 -15.70 -8.51
C ASN A 13 -4.20 -15.32 -7.97
N GLU A 14 -3.17 -15.37 -8.83
CA GLU A 14 -1.82 -14.93 -8.51
C GLU A 14 -1.74 -13.41 -8.33
N ASP A 15 -2.36 -12.62 -9.22
CA ASP A 15 -2.44 -11.15 -9.09
C ASP A 15 -3.13 -10.73 -7.78
N VAL A 16 -4.25 -11.38 -7.45
CA VAL A 16 -5.00 -11.12 -6.21
C VAL A 16 -4.17 -11.50 -4.97
N VAL A 17 -3.41 -12.58 -5.03
CA VAL A 17 -2.49 -12.98 -3.93
C VAL A 17 -1.32 -12.02 -3.79
N ARG A 18 -0.73 -11.57 -4.91
CA ARG A 18 0.32 -10.54 -4.93
C ARG A 18 -0.19 -9.22 -4.36
N MET A 19 -1.35 -8.75 -4.81
CA MET A 19 -1.98 -7.53 -4.31
C MET A 19 -2.29 -7.62 -2.82
N ARG A 20 -2.77 -8.78 -2.35
CA ARG A 20 -2.98 -9.03 -0.91
C ARG A 20 -1.68 -8.93 -0.14
N THR A 21 -0.59 -9.50 -0.66
CA THR A 21 0.73 -9.44 -0.02
C THR A 21 1.21 -8.00 0.11
N LEU A 22 1.13 -7.21 -0.96
CA LEU A 22 1.45 -5.77 -0.93
C LEU A 22 0.60 -5.03 0.10
N TRP A 23 -0.71 -5.27 0.11
CA TRP A 23 -1.64 -4.65 1.05
C TRP A 23 -1.32 -4.98 2.50
N VAL A 24 -1.10 -6.24 2.83
CA VAL A 24 -0.77 -6.68 4.19
C VAL A 24 0.59 -6.14 4.63
N ASN A 25 1.59 -6.14 3.74
CA ASN A 25 2.90 -5.58 4.05
C ASN A 25 2.81 -4.08 4.34
N GLU A 26 2.08 -3.34 3.51
CA GLU A 26 1.88 -1.90 3.71
C GLU A 26 1.14 -1.60 5.03
N LEU A 27 0.14 -2.40 5.41
CA LEU A 27 -0.57 -2.24 6.68
C LEU A 27 0.33 -2.38 7.91
N HIS A 28 1.33 -3.27 7.85
CA HIS A 28 2.17 -3.55 9.01
C HIS A 28 3.48 -2.78 9.00
N ALA A 29 4.00 -2.36 7.84
CA ALA A 29 5.25 -1.61 7.76
C ALA A 29 5.10 -0.21 8.40
N PRO A 30 6.04 0.25 9.23
CA PRO A 30 6.03 1.61 9.78
C PRO A 30 6.45 2.63 8.73
N GLU A 31 7.33 2.24 7.81
CA GLU A 31 7.75 3.05 6.66
C GLU A 31 6.86 2.82 5.44
N ILE A 32 6.96 3.73 4.46
CA ILE A 32 6.29 3.60 3.17
C ILE A 32 7.09 2.66 2.26
N LEU A 33 6.39 1.65 1.73
CA LEU A 33 7.01 0.68 0.82
C LEU A 33 7.01 1.20 -0.62
N GLN A 34 7.73 0.51 -1.50
CA GLN A 34 7.76 0.81 -2.93
C GLN A 34 6.36 0.70 -3.54
N TYR A 35 5.90 1.76 -4.20
CA TYR A 35 4.68 1.73 -4.98
C TYR A 35 4.84 0.85 -6.23
N SER A 36 3.90 -0.06 -6.43
CA SER A 36 3.83 -0.91 -7.62
C SER A 36 2.70 -0.42 -8.54
N ASP A 37 3.05 0.43 -9.51
CA ASP A 37 2.08 1.07 -10.41
C ASP A 37 1.40 0.06 -11.36
N GLU A 38 2.18 -0.87 -11.90
CA GLU A 38 1.72 -1.97 -12.75
C GLU A 38 0.61 -2.77 -12.06
N MET A 39 0.91 -3.34 -10.90
CA MET A 39 -0.04 -4.13 -10.10
C MET A 39 -1.34 -3.40 -9.75
N VAL A 40 -1.26 -2.13 -9.34
CA VAL A 40 -2.47 -1.37 -8.99
C VAL A 40 -3.30 -1.08 -10.24
N SER A 41 -2.65 -0.72 -11.34
CA SER A 41 -3.32 -0.42 -12.61
C SER A 41 -3.99 -1.65 -13.20
N GLU A 42 -3.30 -2.79 -13.23
CA GLU A 42 -3.83 -4.09 -13.69
C GLU A 42 -5.02 -4.53 -12.84
N MET A 43 -4.91 -4.47 -11.51
CA MET A 43 -6.01 -4.85 -10.62
C MET A 43 -7.24 -3.95 -10.82
N LEU A 44 -7.06 -2.64 -10.99
CA LEU A 44 -8.18 -1.73 -11.24
C LEU A 44 -8.83 -1.98 -12.61
N GLU A 45 -8.04 -2.28 -13.63
CA GLU A 45 -8.54 -2.64 -14.96
C GLU A 45 -9.32 -3.96 -14.93
N GLN A 46 -8.80 -4.99 -14.26
CA GLN A 46 -9.50 -6.26 -14.08
C GLN A 46 -10.84 -6.07 -13.35
N ILE A 47 -10.86 -5.29 -12.27
CA ILE A 47 -12.09 -4.96 -11.53
C ILE A 47 -13.10 -4.24 -12.44
N ARG A 48 -12.65 -3.28 -13.26
CA ARG A 48 -13.51 -2.55 -14.20
C ARG A 48 -14.10 -3.49 -15.25
N ASN A 49 -13.27 -4.31 -15.89
CA ASN A 49 -13.70 -5.23 -16.94
C ASN A 49 -14.70 -6.27 -16.41
N GLN A 50 -14.50 -6.78 -15.18
CA GLN A 50 -15.45 -7.68 -14.54
C GLN A 50 -16.78 -7.00 -14.20
N GLN A 51 -16.75 -5.73 -13.76
CA GLN A 51 -17.97 -4.97 -13.50
C GLN A 51 -18.78 -4.75 -14.78
N GLU A 52 -18.13 -4.31 -15.86
CA GLU A 52 -18.78 -4.11 -17.17
C GLU A 52 -19.41 -5.41 -17.69
N TYR A 53 -18.73 -6.55 -17.52
CA TYR A 53 -19.28 -7.86 -17.88
C TYR A 53 -20.55 -8.21 -17.09
N ILE A 54 -20.54 -8.02 -15.77
CA ILE A 54 -21.72 -8.30 -14.93
C ILE A 54 -22.87 -7.36 -15.28
N ASP A 55 -22.57 -6.10 -15.52
CA ASP A 55 -23.57 -5.09 -15.89
C ASP A 55 -24.25 -5.48 -17.21
N SER A 56 -23.49 -5.94 -18.22
CA SER A 56 -24.05 -6.41 -19.49
C SER A 56 -24.99 -7.62 -19.33
N ILE A 57 -24.68 -8.56 -18.42
CA ILE A 57 -25.56 -9.72 -18.14
C ILE A 57 -26.84 -9.27 -17.42
N ASN A 58 -26.73 -8.26 -16.55
CA ASN A 58 -27.90 -7.74 -15.83
C ASN A 58 -28.86 -6.97 -16.74
N GLU A 59 -28.37 -6.37 -17.82
CA GLU A 59 -29.20 -5.70 -18.83
C GLU A 59 -29.99 -6.72 -19.69
N ASP A 60 -29.41 -7.89 -19.96
CA ASP A 60 -30.03 -8.98 -20.72
C ASP A 60 -31.05 -9.77 -19.88
N ARG A 61 -32.26 -9.21 -19.73
CA ARG A 61 -33.36 -9.81 -18.92
C ARG A 61 -33.75 -11.22 -19.34
N ASP A 62 -33.62 -11.56 -20.61
CA ASP A 62 -33.93 -12.91 -21.12
C ASP A 62 -32.91 -13.96 -20.66
N GLN A 63 -31.71 -13.53 -20.27
CA GLN A 63 -30.67 -14.40 -19.73
C GLN A 63 -30.75 -14.56 -18.21
N LEU A 64 -31.60 -13.80 -17.50
CA LEU A 64 -31.67 -13.78 -16.03
C LEU A 64 -32.53 -14.92 -15.47
N THR A 65 -32.00 -16.14 -15.49
CA THR A 65 -32.53 -17.24 -14.66
C THR A 65 -32.18 -17.04 -13.19
N GLU A 66 -32.97 -17.55 -12.24
CA GLU A 66 -32.67 -17.46 -10.78
C GLU A 66 -31.25 -17.91 -10.43
N GLN A 67 -30.77 -19.00 -11.06
CA GLN A 67 -29.42 -19.50 -10.85
C GLN A 67 -28.34 -18.52 -11.34
N LYS A 68 -28.55 -17.88 -12.50
CA LYS A 68 -27.63 -16.85 -13.03
C LYS A 68 -27.66 -15.58 -12.16
N SER A 69 -28.82 -15.21 -11.63
CA SER A 69 -28.94 -14.09 -10.68
C SER A 69 -28.12 -14.34 -9.40
N LEU A 70 -28.15 -15.56 -8.85
CA LEU A 70 -27.31 -15.92 -7.71
C LEU A 70 -25.82 -15.80 -8.04
N VAL A 71 -25.40 -16.31 -9.20
CA VAL A 71 -24.00 -16.23 -9.66
C VAL A 71 -23.55 -14.78 -9.85
N ASN A 72 -24.38 -13.92 -10.45
CA ASN A 72 -24.08 -12.48 -10.58
C ASN A 72 -23.88 -11.81 -9.22
N LYS A 73 -24.69 -12.15 -8.21
CA LYS A 73 -24.50 -11.65 -6.84
C LYS A 73 -23.17 -12.10 -6.24
N LEU A 74 -22.75 -13.34 -6.48
CA LEU A 74 -21.43 -13.84 -6.03
C LEU A 74 -20.28 -13.05 -6.67
N TYR A 75 -20.35 -12.80 -7.98
CA TYR A 75 -19.35 -11.98 -8.67
C TYR A 75 -19.32 -10.54 -8.15
N GLN A 76 -20.49 -9.92 -7.93
CA GLN A 76 -20.57 -8.56 -7.39
C GLN A 76 -19.90 -8.46 -6.00
N MET A 77 -20.12 -9.45 -5.12
CA MET A 77 -19.47 -9.50 -3.81
C MET A 77 -17.94 -9.60 -3.92
N GLU A 78 -17.42 -10.39 -4.88
CA GLU A 78 -15.97 -10.50 -5.08
C GLU A 78 -15.39 -9.20 -5.62
N ILE A 79 -16.06 -8.55 -6.57
CA ILE A 79 -15.67 -7.22 -7.05
C ILE A 79 -15.59 -6.22 -5.89
N ASP A 80 -16.61 -6.17 -5.03
CA ASP A 80 -16.63 -5.27 -3.89
C ASP A 80 -15.48 -5.55 -2.92
N ARG A 81 -15.18 -6.83 -2.70
CA ARG A 81 -14.04 -7.27 -1.88
C ARG A 81 -12.70 -6.82 -2.48
N LEU A 82 -12.49 -6.97 -3.78
CA LEU A 82 -11.27 -6.54 -4.48
C LEU A 82 -11.14 -5.02 -4.48
N ARG A 83 -12.24 -4.30 -4.77
CA ARG A 83 -12.31 -2.84 -4.72
C ARG A 83 -11.97 -2.31 -3.33
N TYR A 84 -12.49 -2.94 -2.28
CA TYR A 84 -12.13 -2.62 -0.90
C TYR A 84 -10.63 -2.83 -0.64
N MET A 85 -10.06 -3.94 -1.10
CA MET A 85 -8.64 -4.26 -0.90
C MET A 85 -7.72 -3.18 -1.51
N VAL A 86 -7.94 -2.84 -2.78
CA VAL A 86 -7.17 -1.79 -3.47
C VAL A 86 -7.37 -0.43 -2.79
N SER A 87 -8.61 -0.08 -2.45
CA SER A 87 -8.90 1.18 -1.78
C SER A 87 -8.29 1.27 -0.39
N SER A 88 -8.27 0.17 0.36
CA SER A 88 -7.69 0.09 1.70
C SER A 88 -6.17 0.24 1.64
N TYR A 89 -5.52 -0.39 0.65
CA TYR A 89 -4.10 -0.21 0.37
C TYR A 89 -3.74 1.26 0.10
N LEU A 90 -4.43 1.90 -0.87
CA LEU A 90 -4.18 3.30 -1.23
C LEU A 90 -4.44 4.25 -0.07
N ARG A 91 -5.51 4.06 0.71
CA ARG A 91 -5.79 4.89 1.91
C ARG A 91 -4.72 4.73 2.98
N THR A 92 -4.20 3.52 3.18
CA THR A 92 -3.12 3.27 4.14
C THR A 92 -1.87 4.04 3.75
N ARG A 93 -1.52 4.03 2.46
CA ARG A 93 -0.38 4.79 1.94
C ARG A 93 -0.55 6.29 2.10
N LEU A 94 -1.71 6.84 1.74
CA LEU A 94 -2.00 8.28 1.94
C LEU A 94 -1.85 8.70 3.40
N ARG A 95 -2.36 7.91 4.35
CA ARG A 95 -2.19 8.18 5.79
C ARG A 95 -0.72 8.20 6.23
N LYS A 96 0.11 7.31 5.68
CA LYS A 96 1.55 7.33 5.95
C LYS A 96 2.22 8.56 5.35
N ILE A 97 1.83 8.94 4.14
CA ILE A 97 2.32 10.16 3.48
C ILE A 97 1.97 11.39 4.31
N GLU A 98 0.74 11.52 4.77
CA GLU A 98 0.31 12.64 5.64
C GLU A 98 1.14 12.71 6.93
N LYS A 99 1.40 11.55 7.56
CA LYS A 99 2.15 11.48 8.82
C LYS A 99 3.63 11.82 8.66
N PHE A 100 4.23 11.45 7.52
CA PHE A 100 5.67 11.54 7.28
C PHE A 100 6.02 12.48 6.12
N ALA A 101 5.14 13.43 5.79
CA ALA A 101 5.24 14.28 4.60
C ALA A 101 6.59 15.02 4.52
N PHE A 102 7.00 15.65 5.64
CA PHE A 102 8.29 16.36 5.77
C PHE A 102 9.46 15.44 5.40
N HIS A 103 9.55 14.29 6.07
CA HIS A 103 10.66 13.35 5.89
C HIS A 103 10.69 12.73 4.48
N ILE A 104 9.51 12.44 3.90
CA ILE A 104 9.40 11.87 2.56
C ILE A 104 9.84 12.89 1.49
N LEU A 105 9.56 14.18 1.67
CA LEU A 105 9.94 15.22 0.71
C LEU A 105 11.43 15.60 0.80
N GLU A 106 12.05 15.44 1.98
CA GLU A 106 13.50 15.65 2.16
C GLU A 106 14.33 14.50 1.59
N ASP A 107 13.85 13.25 1.69
CA ASP A 107 14.56 12.07 1.21
C ASP A 107 14.18 11.70 -0.24
N ALA A 108 15.16 11.83 -1.14
CA ALA A 108 14.99 11.50 -2.55
C ALA A 108 14.69 10.01 -2.80
N GLU A 109 15.17 9.09 -1.94
CA GLU A 109 14.88 7.65 -2.07
C GLU A 109 13.41 7.37 -1.74
N LEU A 110 12.89 7.98 -0.66
CA LEU A 110 11.49 7.83 -0.29
C LEU A 110 10.57 8.44 -1.34
N MET A 111 10.91 9.60 -1.91
CA MET A 111 10.13 10.17 -3.02
C MET A 111 10.03 9.21 -4.21
N GLN A 112 11.09 8.44 -4.52
CA GLN A 112 11.04 7.48 -5.63
C GLN A 112 10.05 6.33 -5.38
N ARG A 113 9.78 6.00 -4.11
CA ARG A 113 8.79 4.99 -3.71
C ARG A 113 7.33 5.42 -3.91
N LEU A 114 7.07 6.70 -4.17
CA LEU A 114 5.71 7.23 -4.37
C LEU A 114 5.31 7.23 -5.85
N SER A 115 4.02 6.98 -6.10
CA SER A 115 3.37 7.25 -7.39
C SER A 115 3.40 8.75 -7.73
N VAL A 116 3.30 9.11 -9.01
CA VAL A 116 3.21 10.51 -9.46
C VAL A 116 2.05 11.25 -8.77
N LYS A 117 0.90 10.59 -8.60
CA LYS A 117 -0.26 11.16 -7.91
C LYS A 117 -0.01 11.34 -6.42
N GLU A 118 0.67 10.38 -5.79
CA GLU A 118 1.05 10.45 -4.38
C GLU A 118 2.05 11.58 -4.12
N ARG A 119 3.01 11.81 -5.01
CA ARG A 119 3.97 12.93 -4.90
C ARG A 119 3.27 14.29 -4.99
N SER A 120 2.37 14.45 -5.95
CA SER A 120 1.56 15.67 -6.08
C SER A 120 0.72 15.92 -4.82
N PHE A 121 0.12 14.87 -4.27
CA PHE A 121 -0.61 14.94 -3.00
C PHE A 121 0.29 15.37 -1.84
N ALA A 122 1.48 14.77 -1.69
CA ALA A 122 2.43 15.11 -0.63
C ALA A 122 2.87 16.58 -0.69
N GLN A 123 3.17 17.10 -1.89
CA GLN A 123 3.54 18.50 -2.10
C GLN A 123 2.40 19.46 -1.76
N GLN A 124 1.18 19.15 -2.22
CA GLN A 124 -0.01 19.96 -1.90
C GLN A 124 -0.32 19.96 -0.41
N PHE A 125 -0.20 18.80 0.24
CA PHE A 125 -0.40 18.66 1.67
C PHE A 125 0.61 19.50 2.46
N MET A 126 1.89 19.47 2.07
CA MET A 126 2.93 20.26 2.71
C MET A 126 2.67 21.77 2.59
N MET A 127 2.37 22.26 1.38
CA MET A 127 2.03 23.68 1.17
C MET A 127 0.81 24.11 2.00
N LEU A 128 -0.22 23.27 2.06
CA LEU A 128 -1.42 23.53 2.85
C LEU A 128 -1.10 23.57 4.35
N TYR A 129 -0.27 22.63 4.82
CA TYR A 129 0.12 22.54 6.22
C TYR A 129 0.97 23.75 6.65
N GLU A 130 1.99 24.11 5.87
CA GLU A 130 2.82 25.29 6.15
C GLU A 130 1.99 26.57 6.19
N SER A 131 1.11 26.77 5.21
CA SER A 131 0.19 27.92 5.17
C SER A 131 -0.70 27.97 6.42
N HIS A 132 -1.31 26.84 6.78
CA HIS A 132 -2.19 26.74 7.94
C HIS A 132 -1.46 27.06 9.26
N VAL A 133 -0.28 26.50 9.47
CA VAL A 133 0.51 26.73 10.69
C VAL A 133 1.05 28.16 10.73
N ASN A 134 1.43 28.72 9.58
CA ASN A 134 1.85 30.11 9.49
C ASN A 134 0.72 31.09 9.85
N ASP A 135 -0.47 30.88 9.31
CA ASP A 135 -1.64 31.72 9.59
C ASP A 135 -2.07 31.64 11.06
N LEU A 136 -2.06 30.44 11.65
CA LEU A 136 -2.48 30.23 13.03
C LEU A 136 -1.48 30.75 14.06
N ALA A 137 -0.18 30.47 13.88
CA ALA A 137 0.82 30.65 14.92
C ALA A 137 2.06 31.41 14.47
N LEU A 138 2.73 30.99 13.39
CA LEU A 138 4.07 31.52 13.07
C LEU A 138 4.05 32.98 12.64
N SER A 139 2.95 33.46 12.07
CA SER A 139 2.77 34.88 11.74
C SER A 139 2.75 35.78 12.99
N LYS A 140 2.46 35.21 14.17
CA LYS A 140 2.38 35.92 15.47
C LYS A 140 3.66 35.78 16.30
N LEU A 141 4.59 34.93 15.89
CA LEU A 141 5.86 34.72 16.56
C LEU A 141 6.93 35.68 16.02
N ASP A 142 7.99 35.85 16.79
CA ASP A 142 9.17 36.63 16.41
C ASP A 142 9.90 35.96 15.23
N GLU A 143 10.59 36.75 14.41
CA GLU A 143 11.24 36.33 13.15
C GLU A 143 12.22 35.16 13.36
N GLU A 144 12.91 35.11 14.51
CA GLU A 144 13.85 34.03 14.85
C GLU A 144 13.18 32.66 15.08
N SER A 145 11.88 32.64 15.36
CA SER A 145 11.11 31.43 15.69
C SER A 145 10.06 31.05 14.64
N ARG A 146 10.05 31.76 13.50
CA ARG A 146 9.06 31.58 12.42
C ARG A 146 9.34 30.36 11.52
N SER A 147 10.48 29.67 11.67
CA SER A 147 10.82 28.52 10.84
C SER A 147 10.24 27.19 11.34
N LEU A 148 9.67 26.40 10.44
CA LEU A 148 9.17 25.04 10.70
C LEU A 148 10.25 23.95 10.61
N SER A 149 11.45 24.28 10.15
CA SER A 149 12.56 23.35 9.89
C SER A 149 13.34 22.91 11.13
N ALA A 150 12.77 23.04 12.33
CA ALA A 150 13.46 22.64 13.56
C ALA A 150 13.59 21.11 13.64
N GLU A 151 14.84 20.66 13.76
CA GLU A 151 15.23 19.25 13.86
C GLU A 151 14.50 18.58 15.04
N GLY A 152 13.61 17.61 14.75
CA GLY A 152 12.82 16.88 15.74
C GLY A 152 11.30 17.18 15.77
N MET A 153 10.81 18.15 14.99
CA MET A 153 9.34 18.38 14.86
C MET A 153 8.67 17.44 13.85
N ALA A 154 9.42 16.98 12.84
CA ALA A 154 8.93 15.97 11.91
C ALA A 154 8.90 14.60 12.59
N ALA A 155 7.75 13.91 12.53
CA ALA A 155 7.66 12.54 12.98
C ALA A 155 8.64 11.68 12.16
N MET A 156 9.67 11.12 12.81
CA MET A 156 10.54 10.13 12.18
C MET A 156 9.88 8.76 12.16
N ASN A 157 10.21 7.98 11.14
CA ASN A 157 9.80 6.57 11.05
C ASN A 157 10.49 5.78 12.17
N ASP A 158 9.73 5.25 13.15
CA ASP A 158 10.28 4.37 14.17
C ASP A 158 10.69 3.02 13.55
N SER A 159 11.97 2.90 13.21
CA SER A 159 12.57 1.73 12.57
C SER A 159 12.76 0.55 13.54
N ASP A 160 12.52 0.76 14.84
CA ASP A 160 12.66 -0.25 15.89
C ASP A 160 11.31 -0.93 16.24
N GLY A 161 10.23 -0.54 15.57
CA GLY A 161 8.93 -1.20 15.66
C GLY A 161 9.01 -2.67 15.25
N CYS A 162 8.60 -3.58 16.14
CA CYS A 162 8.59 -5.02 15.86
C CYS A 162 7.40 -5.39 14.95
N LEU A 163 7.69 -5.87 13.74
CA LEU A 163 6.70 -6.47 12.85
C LEU A 163 6.60 -7.98 13.06
N ASN A 164 5.39 -8.51 12.94
CA ASN A 164 5.19 -9.95 12.82
C ASN A 164 5.42 -10.37 11.36
N VAL A 165 6.57 -10.98 11.09
CA VAL A 165 6.95 -11.47 9.76
C VAL A 165 6.54 -12.93 9.63
N ARG A 166 5.79 -13.24 8.57
CA ARG A 166 5.50 -14.61 8.15
C ARG A 166 6.35 -14.93 6.93
N THR A 167 7.06 -16.06 6.99
CA THR A 167 7.96 -16.44 5.90
C THR A 167 7.29 -17.42 4.96
N SER A 168 7.16 -17.04 3.68
CA SER A 168 6.67 -17.89 2.60
C SER A 168 7.74 -18.89 2.17
N ALA A 169 7.32 -20.11 1.81
CA ALA A 169 8.21 -21.21 1.42
C ALA A 169 8.90 -21.01 0.05
N GLN A 170 8.45 -20.04 -0.76
CA GLN A 170 8.95 -19.80 -2.13
C GLN A 170 10.18 -18.88 -2.23
N ALA A 171 10.62 -18.26 -1.14
CA ALA A 171 11.84 -17.44 -1.15
C ALA A 171 13.08 -18.31 -0.88
N GLU A 172 14.05 -18.34 -1.82
CA GLU A 172 15.38 -18.85 -1.55
C GLU A 172 16.04 -17.99 -0.45
N PHE A 173 16.22 -18.57 0.73
CA PHE A 173 16.76 -17.84 1.88
C PHE A 173 18.27 -17.61 1.76
N GLY A 174 18.65 -16.36 1.55
CA GLY A 174 19.88 -15.81 2.15
C GLY A 174 19.73 -15.76 3.68
N ARG A 175 20.84 -15.92 4.42
CA ARG A 175 20.84 -15.86 5.90
C ARG A 175 20.52 -14.43 6.37
N LEU A 176 19.26 -14.13 6.67
CA LEU A 176 18.87 -12.89 7.35
C LEU A 176 19.47 -12.86 8.77
N ARG A 177 20.36 -11.89 9.02
CA ARG A 177 20.91 -11.61 10.36
C ARG A 177 19.96 -10.66 11.10
N VAL A 178 19.06 -11.22 11.91
CA VAL A 178 18.27 -10.42 12.86
C VAL A 178 19.17 -10.07 14.05
N LEU A 179 19.40 -8.79 14.30
CA LEU A 179 20.10 -8.29 15.49
C LEU A 179 19.06 -7.88 16.54
N SER A 180 19.07 -8.51 17.72
CA SER A 180 18.26 -8.05 18.86
C SER A 180 19.07 -7.12 19.77
N ARG A 181 18.39 -6.16 20.41
CA ARG A 181 18.97 -5.16 21.33
C ARG A 181 19.68 -5.75 22.57
N GLN A 182 19.57 -7.06 22.85
CA GLN A 182 20.22 -7.74 24.00
C GLN A 182 21.33 -8.73 23.59
N GLY A 183 21.91 -8.56 22.40
CA GLY A 183 23.03 -9.36 21.93
C GLY A 183 22.69 -10.21 20.71
N ARG A 184 23.72 -10.56 19.93
CA ARG A 184 23.63 -11.29 18.66
C ARG A 184 23.00 -12.68 18.83
N ARG A 185 21.68 -12.80 18.84
CA ARG A 185 20.99 -14.09 18.69
C ARG A 185 20.68 -14.33 17.22
N ARG A 186 21.34 -15.32 16.61
CA ARG A 186 21.02 -15.79 15.26
C ARG A 186 19.62 -16.42 15.28
N CYS A 187 18.60 -15.69 14.86
CA CYS A 187 17.26 -16.23 14.71
C CYS A 187 17.13 -16.94 13.35
N ALA A 188 17.45 -18.24 13.29
CA ALA A 188 17.23 -19.06 12.08
C ALA A 188 15.74 -19.10 11.72
N VAL A 189 15.33 -18.38 10.67
CA VAL A 189 13.96 -18.43 10.15
C VAL A 189 13.68 -19.87 9.69
N ARG A 190 12.72 -20.55 10.34
CA ARG A 190 12.27 -21.87 9.88
C ARG A 190 11.33 -21.66 8.70
N ARG A 191 11.37 -22.56 7.72
CA ARG A 191 10.58 -22.53 6.47
C ARG A 191 9.06 -22.37 6.65
N GLN A 192 8.54 -22.54 7.86
CA GLN A 192 7.14 -22.30 8.23
C GLN A 192 7.07 -21.82 9.69
N GLY A 193 7.30 -20.52 9.94
CA GLY A 193 7.15 -19.93 11.27
C GLY A 193 6.91 -18.43 11.23
N SER A 194 6.13 -17.91 12.19
CA SER A 194 5.99 -16.47 12.43
C SER A 194 7.09 -15.99 13.36
N LYS A 195 7.72 -14.85 13.07
CA LYS A 195 8.73 -14.23 13.93
C LYS A 195 8.53 -12.74 14.03
N PHE A 196 8.77 -12.20 15.22
CA PHE A 196 8.92 -10.76 15.39
C PHE A 196 10.31 -10.33 14.92
N CYS A 197 10.36 -9.43 13.94
CA CYS A 197 11.59 -8.80 13.46
C CYS A 197 11.42 -7.28 13.45
N PRO A 198 12.49 -6.50 13.72
CA PRO A 198 12.46 -5.06 13.53
C PRO A 198 12.19 -4.72 12.06
N SER A 199 11.43 -3.66 11.80
CA SER A 199 11.01 -3.26 10.44
C SER A 199 12.16 -3.08 9.47
N ARG A 200 13.32 -2.58 9.93
CA ARG A 200 14.56 -2.44 9.14
C ARG A 200 15.06 -3.73 8.46
N PHE A 201 14.64 -4.90 8.93
CA PHE A 201 15.11 -6.20 8.43
C PHE A 201 14.07 -6.95 7.57
N VAL A 202 12.92 -6.33 7.31
CA VAL A 202 11.84 -6.86 6.46
C VAL A 202 12.01 -6.30 5.06
#